data_AF-A0A852K5F7-F1
#
_entry.id   AF-A0A852K5F7-F1
#
_cell.length_a   1.000
_cell.length_b   1.000
_cell.length_c   1.000
_cell.angle_alpha   90.00
_cell.angle_beta   90.00
_cell.angle_gamma   90.00
#
_symmetry.space_group_name_H-M   'P 1'
#
loop_
_entity.id
_entity.type
_entity.pdbx_description
1 polymer ?
#
loop_
_entity_poly.entity_id
_entity_poly.type
_entity_poly.pdbx_seq_one_letter_code
_entity_poly.pdbx_strand_id
1 'polypeptide(L)'
;FLAVPSRALATCRTLDLEAARLKRIEAVRGQILSKLRLPAPPAEPGPAAALPEEVRALYNSTRELLRQRARLRESQESQESLEYYGKEL
;
A
#
# COMPACT_ATOMS: atom_id res chain seq x y z
N PHE A 1 35.72 -12.28 -37.14
CA PHE A 1 34.59 -11.49 -36.63
C PHE A 1 34.21 -12.02 -35.25
N LEU A 2 34.81 -11.44 -34.20
CA LEU A 2 34.50 -11.80 -32.82
C LEU A 2 33.19 -11.12 -32.42
N ALA A 3 32.14 -11.90 -32.19
CA ALA A 3 30.88 -11.42 -31.65
C ALA A 3 31.10 -11.00 -30.19
N VAL A 4 31.04 -9.70 -29.93
CA VAL A 4 30.99 -9.15 -28.57
C VAL A 4 29.59 -9.47 -28.03
N PRO A 5 29.44 -10.19 -26.89
CA PRO A 5 28.13 -10.40 -26.31
C PRO A 5 27.59 -9.05 -25.83
N SER A 6 26.42 -8.66 -26.36
CA SER A 6 25.68 -7.45 -26.00
C SER A 6 25.16 -7.51 -24.55
N ARG A 7 26.06 -7.44 -23.56
CA ARG A 7 25.69 -7.26 -22.14
C ARG A 7 25.32 -5.80 -21.81
N ALA A 8 24.85 -5.03 -22.78
CA ALA A 8 24.68 -3.57 -22.69
C ALA A 8 23.25 -3.08 -22.98
N LEU A 9 22.21 -3.89 -22.79
CA LEU A 9 20.80 -3.45 -22.91
C LEU A 9 19.89 -3.92 -21.76
N ALA A 10 20.45 -4.19 -20.58
CA ALA A 10 19.67 -4.39 -19.36
C ALA A 10 20.08 -3.32 -18.34
N THR A 11 19.33 -2.23 -18.29
CA THR A 11 19.58 -1.08 -17.40
C THR A 11 19.14 -1.32 -15.96
N CYS A 12 18.45 -2.43 -15.68
CA CYS A 12 17.96 -2.75 -14.35
C CYS A 12 19.02 -3.51 -13.54
N ARG A 13 19.59 -2.83 -12.54
CA ARG A 13 20.36 -3.47 -11.46
C ARG A 13 19.43 -4.39 -10.66
N THR A 14 19.95 -5.51 -10.18
CA THR A 14 19.20 -6.39 -9.26
C THR A 14 18.73 -5.59 -8.05
N LEU A 15 17.42 -5.60 -7.81
CA LEU A 15 16.80 -4.89 -6.70
C LEU A 15 16.80 -5.81 -5.47
N ASP A 16 17.44 -5.35 -4.40
CA ASP A 16 17.32 -5.98 -3.10
C ASP A 16 15.96 -5.61 -2.47
N LEU A 17 15.03 -6.55 -2.54
CA LEU A 17 13.68 -6.38 -2.02
C LEU A 17 13.66 -6.21 -0.50
N GLU A 18 14.62 -6.80 0.23
CA GLU A 18 14.69 -6.64 1.68
C GLU A 18 15.13 -5.23 2.06
N ALA A 19 16.14 -4.69 1.37
CA ALA A 19 16.54 -3.29 1.55
C ALA A 19 15.41 -2.31 1.19
N ALA A 20 14.65 -2.59 0.12
CA ALA A 20 13.49 -1.79 -0.26
C ALA A 20 12.36 -1.87 0.79
N ARG A 21 12.11 -3.06 1.33
CA ARG A 21 11.11 -3.31 2.38
C ARG A 21 11.46 -2.55 3.66
N LEU A 22 12.71 -2.58 4.11
CA LEU A 22 13.16 -1.84 5.29
C LEU A 22 12.97 -0.32 5.12
N LYS A 23 13.38 0.23 3.97
CA LYS A 23 13.13 1.65 3.64
C LYS A 23 11.64 1.97 3.63
N ARG A 24 10.80 1.06 3.13
CA ARG A 24 9.35 1.24 3.12
C ARG A 24 8.77 1.26 4.54
N ILE A 25 9.27 0.41 5.44
CA ILE A 25 8.84 0.40 6.85
C ILE A 25 9.13 1.75 7.51
N GLU A 26 10.33 2.30 7.32
CA GLU A 26 10.70 3.61 7.87
C GLU A 26 9.86 4.75 7.29
N ALA A 27 9.62 4.73 5.98
CA ALA A 27 8.74 5.70 5.32
C ALA A 27 7.30 5.63 5.87
N VAL A 28 6.76 4.42 6.04
CA VAL A 28 5.41 4.21 6.61
C VAL A 28 5.37 4.68 8.07
N ARG A 29 6.42 4.42 8.86
CA ARG A 29 6.51 4.92 10.24
C ARG A 29 6.41 6.45 10.29
N GLY A 30 7.20 7.15 9.46
CA GLY A 30 7.15 8.61 9.36
C GLY A 30 5.79 9.13 8.85
N GLN A 31 5.20 8.42 7.88
CA GLN A 31 3.88 8.78 7.35
C GLN A 31 2.78 8.69 8.40
N ILE A 32 2.77 7.64 9.24
CA ILE A 32 1.79 7.48 10.32
C ILE A 32 1.94 8.63 11.33
N LEU A 33 3.16 8.89 11.79
CA LEU A 33 3.43 9.97 12.76
C LEU A 33 3.05 11.35 12.21
N SER A 34 3.38 11.62 10.94
CA SER A 34 3.02 12.87 10.25
C SER A 34 1.49 13.05 10.16
N LYS A 35 0.74 11.99 9.79
CA LYS A 35 -0.73 12.04 9.72
C LYS A 35 -1.37 12.27 11.08
N LEU A 36 -0.81 11.69 12.13
CA LEU A 36 -1.26 11.89 13.51
C LEU A 36 -0.73 13.20 14.13
N ARG A 37 0.15 13.93 13.43
CA ARG A 37 0.85 15.12 13.93
C ARG A 37 1.62 14.87 15.23
N LEU A 38 2.22 13.68 15.34
CA LEU A 38 3.02 13.28 16.48
C LEU A 38 4.52 13.35 16.13
N PRO A 39 5.37 13.93 16.99
CA PRO A 39 6.81 13.96 16.75
C PRO A 39 7.49 12.61 17.02
N ALA A 40 6.89 11.78 17.87
CA ALA A 40 7.39 10.46 18.26
C ALA A 40 6.21 9.54 18.64
N PRO A 41 6.40 8.21 18.70
CA PRO A 41 5.40 7.29 19.22
C PRO A 41 4.98 7.69 20.65
N PRO A 42 3.68 7.64 20.98
CA PRO A 42 3.22 7.88 22.34
C PRO A 42 3.74 6.78 23.27
N ALA A 43 3.78 7.05 24.58
CA ALA A 43 4.11 6.04 25.58
C ALA A 43 3.15 4.85 25.46
N GLU A 44 3.65 3.65 25.78
CA GLU A 44 2.87 2.40 25.76
C GLU A 44 1.54 2.61 26.49
N PRO A 45 0.40 2.24 25.88
CA PRO A 45 -0.88 2.32 26.55
C PRO A 45 -0.83 1.45 27.81
N GLY A 46 -1.49 1.92 28.87
CA GLY A 46 -1.68 1.13 30.10
C GLY A 46 -2.36 -0.21 29.83
N PRO A 47 -2.64 -1.01 30.88
CA PRO A 47 -3.16 -2.37 30.72
C PRO A 47 -4.34 -2.43 29.75
N ALA A 48 -4.32 -3.42 28.86
CA ALA A 48 -5.25 -3.57 27.74
C ALA A 48 -6.69 -3.78 28.24
N ALA A 49 -7.39 -2.68 28.51
CA ALA A 49 -8.82 -2.70 28.78
C ALA A 49 -9.59 -2.98 27.47
N ALA A 50 -10.74 -3.62 27.59
CA ALA A 50 -11.65 -3.78 26.46
C ALA A 50 -12.07 -2.39 25.95
N LEU A 51 -11.97 -2.17 24.64
CA LEU A 51 -12.44 -0.93 24.01
C LEU A 51 -13.96 -0.80 24.19
N PRO A 52 -14.48 0.42 24.49
CA PRO A 52 -15.92 0.69 24.49
C PRO A 52 -16.59 0.28 23.18
N GLU A 53 -17.84 -0.17 23.27
CA GLU A 53 -18.54 -0.74 22.12
C GLU A 53 -18.80 0.30 21.04
N GLU A 54 -19.03 1.56 21.42
CA GLU A 54 -19.23 2.68 20.51
C GLU A 54 -17.98 2.93 19.66
N VAL A 55 -16.80 2.85 20.27
CA VAL A 55 -15.50 3.00 19.56
C VAL A 55 -15.29 1.85 18.59
N ARG A 56 -15.61 0.62 19.01
CA ARG A 56 -15.53 -0.58 18.17
C ARG A 56 -16.50 -0.49 16.98
N ALA A 57 -17.74 -0.07 17.21
CA ALA A 57 -18.75 0.09 16.18
C ALA A 57 -18.34 1.14 15.13
N LEU A 58 -17.80 2.28 15.57
CA LEU A 58 -17.28 3.33 14.69
C LEU A 58 -16.10 2.85 13.83
N TYR A 59 -15.18 2.10 14.42
CA TYR A 59 -14.07 1.50 13.67
C TYR A 59 -14.57 0.49 12.62
N ASN A 60 -15.56 -0.34 12.98
CA ASN A 60 -16.10 -1.34 12.07
C ASN A 60 -16.87 -0.70 10.91
N SER A 61 -17.64 0.36 11.15
CA SER A 61 -18.37 1.06 10.09
C SER A 61 -17.43 1.73 9.08
N THR A 62 -16.36 2.38 9.56
CA THR A 62 -15.35 2.99 8.68
C THR A 62 -14.59 1.94 7.87
N ARG A 63 -14.25 0.79 8.47
CA ARG A 63 -13.64 -0.32 7.72
C ARG A 63 -14.54 -0.87 6.64
N GLU A 64 -15.82 -1.05 6.92
CA GLU A 64 -16.75 -1.59 5.93
C GLU A 64 -16.95 -0.63 4.76
N LEU A 65 -17.08 0.67 5.05
CA LEU A 65 -17.15 1.71 4.05
C LEU A 65 -15.90 1.76 3.15
N LEU A 66 -14.71 1.56 3.71
CA LEU A 66 -13.47 1.46 2.92
C LEU A 66 -13.45 0.22 2.02
N ARG A 67 -13.96 -0.93 2.48
CA ARG A 67 -14.06 -2.15 1.67
C ARG A 67 -15.03 -1.97 0.51
N GLN A 68 -16.18 -1.35 0.73
CA GLN A 68 -17.15 -1.07 -0.33
C GLN A 68 -16.53 -0.18 -1.42
N ARG A 69 -15.79 0.86 -1.02
CA ARG A 69 -15.06 1.72 -1.97
C ARG A 69 -13.99 0.98 -2.76
N ALA A 70 -13.27 0.05 -2.12
CA ALA A 70 -12.26 -0.77 -2.81
C ALA A 70 -12.91 -1.64 -3.89
N ARG A 71 -14.01 -2.33 -3.57
CA ARG A 71 -14.75 -3.17 -4.53
C ARG A 71 -15.27 -2.37 -5.73
N LEU A 72 -15.77 -1.15 -5.49
CA LEU A 72 -16.22 -0.27 -6.57
C LEU A 72 -15.06 0.13 -7.50
N ARG A 73 -13.87 0.43 -6.94
CA ARG A 73 -12.68 0.75 -7.75
C ARG A 73 -12.22 -0.44 -8.58
N GLU A 74 -12.16 -1.63 -7.99
CA GLU A 74 -11.80 -2.87 -8.69
C GLU A 74 -12.79 -3.14 -9.84
N SER A 75 -14.09 -2.89 -9.60
CA SER A 75 -15.13 -3.05 -10.63
C SER A 75 -14.95 -2.05 -11.77
N GLN A 76 -14.63 -0.78 -11.45
CA GLN A 76 -14.36 0.27 -12.45
C GLN A 76 -13.12 -0.04 -13.30
N GLU A 77 -12.02 -0.45 -12.67
CA GLU A 77 -10.79 -0.83 -13.37
C GLU A 77 -11.00 -2.06 -14.29
N SER A 78 -11.82 -3.01 -13.83
CA SER A 78 -12.22 -4.17 -14.65
C SER A 78 -13.08 -3.76 -15.86
N GLN A 79 -13.97 -2.77 -15.70
CA GLN A 79 -14.77 -2.25 -16.80
C GLN A 79 -13.91 -1.47 -17.81
N GLU A 80 -13.02 -0.61 -17.33
CA GLU A 80 -12.12 0.19 -18.16
C GLU A 80 -11.17 -0.69 -18.97
N SER A 81 -10.61 -1.74 -18.36
CA SER A 81 -9.78 -2.72 -19.07
C SER A 81 -10.56 -3.48 -20.15
N LEU A 82 -11.79 -3.92 -19.87
CA LEU A 82 -12.66 -4.55 -20.87
C LEU A 82 -12.97 -3.60 -22.05
N GLU A 83 -13.27 -2.33 -21.77
CA GLU A 83 -13.51 -1.32 -22.82
C GLU A 83 -12.28 -1.06 -23.68
N TYR A 84 -11.08 -1.09 -23.09
CA TYR A 84 -9.82 -0.94 -23.82
C TYR A 84 -9.60 -2.11 -24.79
N TYR A 85 -9.77 -3.36 -24.34
CA TYR A 85 -9.59 -4.53 -25.21
C TYR A 85 -10.68 -4.69 -26.26
N GLY A 86 -11.91 -4.24 -25.99
CA GLY A 86 -13.02 -4.30 -26.95
C GLY A 86 -12.92 -3.31 -28.11
N LYS A 87 -12.15 -2.23 -27.96
CA LYS A 87 -11.94 -1.20 -29.01
C LYS A 87 -10.82 -1.54 -29.99
N GLU A 88 -10.00 -2.54 -29.67
CA GLU A 88 -8.85 -2.96 -30.49
C GLU A 88 -9.20 -4.11 -31.48
N LEU A 89 -10.48 -4.52 -31.53
CA LEU A 89 -11.05 -5.51 -32.45
C LEU A 89 -12.03 -4.85 -33.44
#